data_AF-A0A7C9AP92-F1
#
_entry.id   AF-A0A7C9AP92-F1
#
_cell.length_a   1.000
_cell.length_b   1.000
_cell.length_c   1.000
_cell.angle_alpha   90.00
_cell.angle_beta   90.00
_cell.angle_gamma   90.00
#
_symmetry.space_group_name_H-M   'P 1'
#
loop_
_entity.id
_entity.type
_entity.pdbx_description
1 polymer ?
#
loop_
_entity_poly.entity_id
_entity_poly.type
_entity_poly.pdbx_seq_one_letter_code
_entity_poly.pdbx_strand_id
1 'polypeptide(L)'
;RPSCNVLSPPALSLSLSFFTRAGICRRLCLSSSLPSSEIAGEILPEKFPAMGTRNLVVVLLLVAQLSAFAYAQRSKATSPAKSSWQTLDGRAPFVVARGGFSGLFPDSSSDAYSFATMTSVPDVILWCDVQLTKDRVGICFPDIKLDNSSDIGHIYPKRDNTYNVNGVKMRGYFPIDFT
;
A
#
# COMPACT_ATOMS: atom_id res chain seq x y z
N ARG A 1 -1.50 15.82 17.96
CA ARG A 1 -0.83 14.52 18.19
C ARG A 1 -1.89 13.51 18.54
N PRO A 2 -1.93 12.38 17.81
CA PRO A 2 -1.82 11.11 18.49
C PRO A 2 -0.57 10.37 18.01
N SER A 3 0.18 9.85 18.96
CA SER A 3 1.28 8.92 18.75
C SER A 3 0.69 7.51 18.75
N CYS A 4 0.84 6.78 17.64
CA CYS A 4 0.76 5.32 17.66
C CYS A 4 2.21 4.79 17.70
N ASN A 5 2.69 4.50 18.91
CA ASN A 5 3.89 3.68 19.10
C ASN A 5 3.48 2.21 18.91
N VAL A 6 3.90 1.61 17.80
CA VAL A 6 3.96 0.15 17.67
C VAL A 6 5.43 -0.20 17.53
N LEU A 7 5.99 -0.70 18.64
CA LEU A 7 7.31 -1.29 18.72
C LEU A 7 7.22 -2.71 18.14
N SER A 8 7.83 -2.93 16.98
CA SER A 8 8.01 -4.25 16.35
C SER A 8 9.47 -4.42 15.90
N PRO A 9 10.04 -5.63 15.99
CA PRO A 9 11.49 -5.88 15.99
C PRO A 9 12.12 -5.71 14.60
N PRO A 10 13.46 -5.69 14.46
CA PRO A 10 14.10 -5.60 13.16
C PRO A 10 13.92 -6.94 12.40
N ALA A 11 12.85 -7.04 11.61
CA ALA A 11 12.70 -8.11 10.64
C ALA A 11 13.63 -7.81 9.45
N LEU A 12 14.69 -8.59 9.31
CA LEU A 12 15.53 -8.63 8.11
C LEU A 12 14.65 -9.00 6.90
N SER A 13 14.25 -7.99 6.13
CA SER A 13 13.45 -8.15 4.91
C SER A 13 14.37 -8.52 3.74
N LEU A 14 14.39 -9.80 3.35
CA LEU A 14 14.89 -10.22 2.04
C LEU A 14 13.84 -9.87 0.98
N SER A 15 14.08 -8.80 0.22
CA SER A 15 13.24 -8.40 -0.91
C SER A 15 13.67 -9.17 -2.15
N LEU A 16 12.95 -10.21 -2.54
CA LEU A 16 13.08 -10.81 -3.88
C LEU A 16 12.17 -10.06 -4.85
N SER A 17 12.76 -9.24 -5.71
CA SER A 17 12.06 -8.58 -6.81
C SER A 17 12.02 -9.52 -8.01
N PHE A 18 10.87 -10.12 -8.32
CA PHE A 18 10.65 -10.82 -9.58
C PHE A 18 10.12 -9.85 -10.63
N PHE A 19 10.87 -9.66 -11.72
CA PHE A 19 10.37 -9.01 -12.93
C PHE A 19 9.67 -10.05 -13.81
N THR A 20 8.33 -10.05 -13.83
CA THR A 20 7.59 -10.71 -14.91
C THR A 20 7.52 -9.80 -16.13
N ARG A 21 7.56 -10.39 -17.33
CA ARG A 21 7.67 -9.74 -18.66
C ARG A 21 6.52 -8.78 -19.04
N ALA A 22 5.55 -8.57 -18.16
CA ALA A 22 4.59 -7.46 -18.21
C ALA A 22 4.83 -6.63 -16.95
N GLY A 23 5.33 -5.40 -17.08
CA GLY A 23 5.88 -4.56 -16.01
C GLY A 23 4.90 -4.15 -14.90
N ILE A 24 4.46 -5.12 -14.11
CA ILE A 24 3.65 -4.96 -12.90
C ILE A 24 4.48 -5.50 -11.74
N CYS A 25 4.90 -4.61 -10.83
CA CYS A 25 5.59 -4.99 -9.61
C CYS A 25 4.55 -5.49 -8.59
N ARG A 26 4.30 -6.81 -8.54
CA ARG A 26 3.48 -7.41 -7.47
C ARG A 26 4.34 -7.66 -6.24
N ARG A 27 4.02 -6.97 -5.13
CA ARG A 27 4.47 -7.35 -3.79
C ARG A 27 3.64 -8.55 -3.34
N LEU A 28 4.22 -9.75 -3.33
CA LEU A 28 3.67 -10.91 -2.63
C LEU A 28 4.34 -10.98 -1.25
N CYS A 29 3.61 -10.60 -0.20
CA CYS A 29 4.03 -10.86 1.18
C CYS A 29 3.69 -12.33 1.50
N LEU A 30 4.70 -13.20 1.55
CA LEU A 30 4.53 -14.56 2.08
C LEU A 30 4.77 -14.51 3.60
N SER A 31 3.70 -14.53 4.39
CA SER A 31 3.78 -14.64 5.85
C SER A 31 3.94 -16.12 6.24
N SER A 32 5.16 -16.58 6.47
CA SER A 32 5.40 -17.87 7.13
C SER A 32 5.43 -17.66 8.65
N SER A 33 4.30 -17.93 9.29
CA SER A 33 4.20 -18.13 10.73
C SER A 33 4.47 -19.60 11.03
N LEU A 34 5.55 -19.95 11.75
CA LEU A 34 5.66 -21.20 12.50
C LEU A 34 6.61 -21.02 13.71
N PRO A 35 6.28 -21.58 14.89
CA PRO A 35 6.86 -21.20 16.17
C PRO A 35 8.09 -22.05 16.55
N SER A 36 8.91 -21.46 17.42
CA SER A 36 10.04 -22.11 18.10
C SER A 36 9.57 -23.24 19.02
N SER A 37 10.16 -24.43 18.90
CA SER A 37 10.24 -25.38 20.01
C SER A 37 11.53 -26.21 19.89
N GLU A 38 12.18 -26.37 21.05
CA GLU A 38 13.35 -27.21 21.32
C GLU A 38 13.23 -28.62 20.76
N ILE A 39 14.29 -29.13 20.13
CA ILE A 39 14.66 -30.56 20.20
C ILE A 39 16.19 -30.66 20.20
N ALA A 40 16.76 -31.00 21.37
CA ALA A 40 18.06 -31.65 21.46
C ALA A 40 17.93 -33.04 20.82
N GLY A 41 18.73 -33.33 19.80
CA GLY A 41 18.70 -34.59 19.07
C GLY A 41 20.09 -34.98 18.58
N GLU A 42 20.53 -36.17 18.97
CA GLU A 42 21.75 -36.87 18.58
C GLU A 42 22.13 -36.73 17.10
N ILE A 43 23.40 -36.44 16.86
CA ILE A 43 24.02 -36.54 15.53
C ILE A 43 24.29 -38.04 15.27
N LEU A 44 23.32 -38.73 14.67
CA LEU A 44 23.58 -39.97 13.95
C LEU A 44 23.99 -39.63 12.52
N PRO A 45 25.04 -40.26 11.96
CA PRO A 45 25.48 -40.01 10.60
C PRO A 45 24.46 -40.58 9.62
N GLU A 46 23.59 -39.72 9.08
CA GLU A 46 22.75 -40.06 7.92
C GLU A 46 23.68 -40.41 6.74
N LYS A 47 23.52 -41.65 6.28
CA LYS A 47 24.25 -42.27 5.20
C LYS A 47 23.80 -41.63 3.89
N PHE A 48 24.57 -40.67 3.37
CA PHE A 48 24.30 -40.06 2.07
C PHE A 48 24.22 -41.15 0.99
N PRO A 49 23.05 -41.37 0.35
CA PRO A 49 22.95 -42.32 -0.75
C PRO A 49 23.82 -41.81 -1.90
N ALA A 50 24.55 -42.72 -2.54
CA ALA A 50 25.45 -42.42 -3.65
C ALA A 50 24.72 -41.64 -4.75
N MET A 51 24.94 -40.33 -4.77
CA MET A 51 24.35 -39.41 -5.72
C MET A 51 25.05 -39.64 -7.07
N GLY A 52 24.37 -40.33 -7.98
CA GLY A 52 24.90 -40.64 -9.31
C GLY A 52 25.45 -39.39 -10.00
N THR A 53 26.50 -39.55 -10.79
CA THR A 53 27.35 -38.48 -11.35
C THR A 53 26.56 -37.36 -12.03
N ARG A 54 25.39 -37.66 -12.60
CA ARG A 54 24.47 -36.67 -13.20
C ARG A 54 23.84 -35.73 -12.17
N ASN A 55 23.44 -36.25 -11.01
CA ASN A 55 22.86 -35.46 -9.93
C ASN A 55 23.92 -34.61 -9.21
N LEU A 56 25.14 -35.14 -9.07
CA LEU A 56 26.28 -34.40 -8.52
C LEU A 56 26.63 -33.18 -9.41
N VAL A 57 26.63 -33.35 -10.73
CA VAL A 57 26.88 -32.25 -11.69
C VAL A 57 25.78 -31.19 -11.60
N VAL A 58 24.51 -31.59 -11.49
CA VAL A 58 23.40 -30.63 -11.33
C VAL A 58 23.51 -29.85 -10.03
N VAL A 59 23.85 -30.51 -8.91
CA VAL A 59 24.05 -29.83 -7.62
C VAL A 59 25.24 -28.88 -7.68
N LEU A 60 26.35 -29.28 -8.27
CA LEU A 60 27.53 -28.42 -8.44
C LEU A 60 27.24 -27.21 -9.35
N LEU A 61 26.44 -27.38 -10.40
CA LEU A 61 26.00 -26.28 -11.26
C LEU A 61 25.07 -25.30 -10.52
N LEU A 62 24.15 -25.80 -9.68
CA LEU A 62 23.29 -24.95 -8.86
C LEU A 62 24.09 -24.17 -7.81
N VAL A 63 25.06 -24.80 -7.16
CA VAL A 63 25.95 -24.14 -6.19
C VAL A 63 26.86 -23.10 -6.87
N ALA A 64 27.35 -23.38 -8.08
CA ALA A 64 28.14 -22.43 -8.87
C ALA A 64 27.32 -21.21 -9.34
N GLN A 65 26.04 -21.41 -9.68
CA GLN A 65 25.15 -20.29 -10.01
C GLN A 65 24.87 -19.42 -8.77
N LEU A 66 24.61 -20.02 -7.61
CA LEU A 66 24.36 -19.29 -6.36
C LEU A 66 25.57 -18.48 -5.88
N SER A 67 26.80 -19.01 -6.02
CA SER A 67 28.01 -18.26 -5.65
C SER A 67 28.28 -17.09 -6.61
N ALA A 68 28.03 -17.25 -7.92
CA ALA A 68 28.12 -16.15 -8.89
C ALA A 68 27.15 -14.99 -8.56
N PHE A 69 25.94 -15.29 -8.09
CA PHE A 69 25.02 -14.26 -7.59
C PHE A 69 25.54 -13.56 -6.33
N ALA A 70 26.27 -14.25 -5.45
CA ALA A 70 26.87 -13.67 -4.26
C ALA A 70 28.06 -12.73 -4.58
N TYR A 71 28.89 -13.06 -5.57
CA TYR A 71 30.03 -12.19 -5.97
C TYR A 71 29.59 -10.93 -6.75
N ALA A 72 28.40 -10.93 -7.35
CA ALA A 72 27.83 -9.74 -7.99
C ALA A 72 27.32 -8.68 -6.99
N GLN A 73 27.19 -9.03 -5.71
CA GLN A 73 26.87 -8.09 -4.63
C GLN A 73 28.15 -7.46 -4.06
N ARG A 74 29.09 -7.02 -4.91
CA ARG A 74 30.08 -6.04 -4.46
C ARG A 74 29.35 -4.72 -4.31
N SER A 75 28.92 -4.43 -3.07
CA SER A 75 28.36 -3.16 -2.68
C SER A 75 29.27 -2.05 -3.21
N LYS A 76 28.82 -1.32 -4.24
CA LYS A 76 29.34 0.03 -4.47
C LYS A 76 29.11 0.75 -3.14
N ALA A 77 30.19 1.11 -2.47
CA ALA A 77 30.13 2.09 -1.39
C ALA A 77 29.56 3.35 -2.03
N THR A 78 28.24 3.53 -1.87
CA THR A 78 27.53 4.72 -2.28
C THR A 78 28.05 5.83 -1.38
N SER A 79 28.99 6.63 -1.89
CA SER A 79 29.16 8.01 -1.42
C SER A 79 27.76 8.59 -1.22
N PRO A 80 27.43 9.24 -0.08
CA PRO A 80 26.05 9.60 0.24
C PRO A 80 25.47 10.34 -0.96
N ALA A 81 24.58 9.66 -1.68
CA ALA A 81 24.06 10.16 -2.94
C ALA A 81 23.31 11.44 -2.57
N LYS A 82 23.85 12.59 -3.02
CA LYS A 82 23.16 13.87 -2.90
C LYS A 82 21.76 13.64 -3.48
N SER A 83 20.74 13.75 -2.64
CA SER A 83 19.39 13.36 -3.04
C SER A 83 18.99 14.09 -4.32
N SER A 84 18.40 13.37 -5.28
CA SER A 84 17.93 13.97 -6.53
C SER A 84 16.82 15.00 -6.30
N TRP A 85 16.15 14.96 -5.16
CA TRP A 85 14.99 15.78 -4.86
C TRP A 85 15.40 17.14 -4.31
N GLN A 86 14.85 18.20 -4.89
CA GLN A 86 15.05 19.59 -4.48
C GLN A 86 14.12 20.01 -3.33
N THR A 87 13.82 19.09 -2.41
CA THR A 87 13.01 19.35 -1.21
C THR A 87 13.90 19.93 -0.10
N LEU A 88 13.29 20.59 0.89
CA LEU A 88 14.03 21.25 2.00
C LEU A 88 14.93 20.28 2.77
N ASP A 89 14.57 19.01 2.84
CA ASP A 89 15.28 17.95 3.55
C ASP A 89 15.82 16.85 2.62
N GLY A 90 15.77 17.06 1.30
CA GLY A 90 16.26 16.11 0.31
C GLY A 90 15.44 14.81 0.18
N ARG A 91 14.30 14.67 0.86
CA ARG A 91 13.44 13.48 0.73
C ARG A 91 12.56 13.55 -0.52
N ALA A 92 12.07 12.40 -0.96
CA ALA A 92 11.07 12.36 -2.04
C ALA A 92 9.80 13.14 -1.65
N PRO A 93 9.12 13.82 -2.60
CA PRO A 93 7.86 14.48 -2.32
C PRO A 93 6.77 13.47 -1.99
N PHE A 94 5.76 13.90 -1.23
CA PHE A 94 4.59 13.07 -0.93
C PHE A 94 3.57 13.10 -2.08
N VAL A 95 2.89 11.97 -2.29
CA VAL A 95 1.76 11.86 -3.20
C VAL A 95 0.47 11.85 -2.38
N VAL A 96 -0.47 12.74 -2.73
CA VAL A 96 -1.78 12.84 -2.08
C VAL A 96 -2.86 12.37 -3.05
N ALA A 97 -3.55 11.29 -2.70
CA ALA A 97 -4.69 10.74 -3.44
C ALA A 97 -6.00 11.30 -2.86
N ARG A 98 -6.42 12.47 -3.36
CA ARG A 98 -7.70 13.10 -3.00
C ARG A 98 -8.87 12.29 -3.58
N GLY A 99 -9.72 11.79 -2.69
CA GLY A 99 -10.82 10.90 -3.05
C GLY A 99 -10.36 9.51 -3.49
N GLY A 100 -9.10 9.14 -3.26
CA GLY A 100 -8.51 7.91 -3.77
C GLY A 100 -8.11 8.02 -5.26
N PHE A 101 -8.29 6.95 -6.02
CA PHE A 101 -8.04 6.92 -7.47
C PHE A 101 -9.30 7.36 -8.25
N SER A 102 -9.71 8.62 -8.04
CA SER A 102 -10.97 9.19 -8.54
C SER A 102 -11.08 9.31 -10.08
N GLY A 103 -9.96 9.13 -10.80
CA GLY A 103 -9.96 9.07 -12.26
C GLY A 103 -10.49 7.74 -12.84
N LEU A 104 -10.63 6.69 -12.01
CA LEU A 104 -11.13 5.38 -12.42
C LEU A 104 -12.38 4.95 -11.63
N PHE A 105 -12.42 5.27 -10.34
CA PHE A 105 -13.52 4.93 -9.44
C PHE A 105 -14.20 6.20 -8.92
N PRO A 106 -15.45 6.15 -8.45
CA PRO A 106 -16.09 7.30 -7.82
C PRO A 106 -15.24 7.84 -6.68
N ASP A 107 -15.14 9.17 -6.58
CA ASP A 107 -14.40 9.85 -5.52
C ASP A 107 -14.88 9.39 -4.14
N SER A 108 -13.94 9.23 -3.21
CA SER A 108 -14.21 8.87 -1.81
C SER A 108 -14.85 7.49 -1.62
N SER A 109 -14.88 6.64 -2.67
CA SER A 109 -15.31 5.25 -2.58
C SER A 109 -14.24 4.34 -1.97
N SER A 110 -14.67 3.22 -1.40
CA SER A 110 -13.77 2.18 -0.89
C SER A 110 -12.83 1.64 -1.98
N ASP A 111 -13.34 1.51 -3.20
CA ASP A 111 -12.58 1.00 -4.35
C ASP A 111 -11.52 2.01 -4.79
N ALA A 112 -11.86 3.30 -4.82
CA ALA A 112 -10.89 4.37 -5.13
C ALA A 112 -9.73 4.37 -4.13
N TYR A 113 -10.00 4.26 -2.82
CA TYR A 113 -8.96 4.24 -1.79
C TYR A 113 -8.14 2.96 -1.79
N SER A 114 -8.79 1.82 -1.97
CA SER A 114 -8.11 0.52 -2.03
C SER A 114 -7.20 0.46 -3.26
N PHE A 115 -7.68 0.92 -4.41
CA PHE A 115 -6.90 0.94 -5.63
C PHE A 115 -5.74 1.94 -5.57
N ALA A 116 -5.96 3.13 -5.01
CA ALA A 116 -4.89 4.10 -4.77
C ALA A 116 -3.78 3.50 -3.90
N THR A 117 -4.14 2.78 -2.83
CA THR A 117 -3.17 2.13 -1.95
C THR A 117 -2.41 1.00 -2.66
N MET A 118 -3.08 0.25 -3.52
CA MET A 118 -2.50 -0.91 -4.23
C MET A 118 -1.58 -0.50 -5.38
N THR A 119 -1.83 0.65 -6.03
CA THR A 119 -1.16 1.03 -7.28
C THR A 119 -0.26 2.25 -7.17
N SER A 120 -0.43 3.08 -6.14
CA SER A 120 0.39 4.28 -5.94
C SER A 120 1.77 3.96 -5.33
N VAL A 121 2.53 5.02 -5.07
CA VAL A 121 3.81 4.96 -4.37
C VAL A 121 3.65 4.49 -2.92
N PRO A 122 4.71 3.93 -2.31
CA PRO A 122 4.77 3.77 -0.86
C PRO A 122 4.50 5.12 -0.16
N ASP A 123 3.85 5.07 1.01
CA ASP A 123 3.52 6.25 1.82
C ASP A 123 2.59 7.27 1.12
N VAL A 124 1.73 6.80 0.21
CA VAL A 124 0.64 7.61 -0.35
C VAL A 124 -0.29 8.11 0.77
N ILE A 125 -0.62 9.40 0.73
CA ILE A 125 -1.57 10.01 1.66
C ILE A 125 -2.95 9.94 1.01
N LEU A 126 -3.88 9.19 1.62
CA LEU A 126 -5.28 9.21 1.22
C LEU A 126 -5.95 10.45 1.81
N TRP A 127 -6.56 11.27 0.96
CA TRP A 127 -7.23 12.50 1.38
C TRP A 127 -8.72 12.39 1.15
N CYS A 128 -9.49 12.84 2.14
CA CYS A 128 -10.94 12.82 2.16
C CYS A 128 -11.46 14.21 2.56
N ASP A 129 -12.44 14.71 1.80
CA ASP A 129 -13.19 15.90 2.19
C ASP A 129 -14.34 15.48 3.10
N VAL A 130 -14.17 15.79 4.39
CA VAL A 130 -15.12 15.36 5.43
C VAL A 130 -16.29 16.32 5.50
N GLN A 131 -17.49 15.76 5.46
CA GLN A 131 -18.74 16.47 5.70
C GLN A 131 -19.50 15.83 6.85
N LEU A 132 -20.20 16.66 7.64
CA LEU A 132 -20.92 16.20 8.83
C LEU A 132 -22.40 15.96 8.50
N THR A 133 -22.88 14.77 8.82
CA THR A 133 -24.29 14.39 8.69
C THR A 133 -25.13 14.86 9.88
N LYS A 134 -26.46 14.71 9.77
CA LYS A 134 -27.42 15.12 10.82
C LYS A 134 -27.15 14.46 12.17
N ASP A 135 -26.72 13.21 12.16
CA ASP A 135 -26.39 12.39 13.33
C ASP A 135 -24.96 12.61 13.84
N ARG A 136 -24.25 13.62 13.32
CA ARG A 136 -22.89 14.02 13.69
C ARG A 136 -21.82 12.99 13.32
N VAL A 137 -22.04 12.26 12.22
CA VAL A 137 -21.05 11.36 11.63
C VAL A 137 -20.34 12.06 10.48
N GLY A 138 -19.02 11.88 10.39
CA GLY A 138 -18.22 12.40 9.28
C GLY A 138 -18.25 11.44 8.10
N ILE A 139 -18.67 11.90 6.93
CA ILE A 139 -18.62 11.17 5.66
C ILE A 139 -17.59 11.78 4.72
N CYS A 140 -16.98 10.96 3.86
CA CYS A 140 -16.12 11.43 2.78
C CYS A 140 -16.95 11.70 1.54
N PHE A 141 -17.00 12.96 1.10
CA PHE A 141 -17.76 13.32 -0.10
C PHE A 141 -17.20 14.59 -0.75
N PRO A 142 -16.95 14.59 -2.08
CA PRO A 142 -16.15 15.62 -2.75
C PRO A 142 -16.80 17.01 -2.84
N ASP A 143 -18.12 17.11 -2.67
CA ASP A 143 -18.88 18.34 -2.87
C ASP A 143 -19.93 18.57 -1.77
N ILE A 144 -20.10 19.81 -1.30
CA ILE A 144 -21.11 20.16 -0.27
C ILE A 144 -22.53 19.73 -0.66
N LYS A 145 -22.81 19.69 -1.96
CA LYS A 145 -24.04 19.19 -2.55
C LYS A 145 -23.89 17.71 -2.90
N LEU A 146 -24.65 16.86 -2.22
CA LEU A 146 -24.66 15.42 -2.45
C LEU A 146 -25.10 15.05 -3.88
N ASP A 147 -25.95 15.85 -4.52
CA ASP A 147 -26.41 15.64 -5.89
C ASP A 147 -25.32 15.80 -6.97
N ASN A 148 -24.15 16.36 -6.65
CA ASN A 148 -23.06 16.53 -7.62
C ASN A 148 -22.23 15.24 -7.84
N SER A 149 -22.30 14.28 -6.91
CA SER A 149 -21.50 13.03 -7.00
C SER A 149 -22.25 11.80 -6.51
N SER A 150 -23.58 11.87 -6.45
CA SER A 150 -24.45 10.74 -6.14
C SER A 150 -25.80 10.87 -6.85
N ASP A 151 -26.58 9.80 -6.85
CA ASP A 151 -27.94 9.73 -7.37
C ASP A 151 -29.02 10.08 -6.32
N ILE A 152 -28.62 10.75 -5.22
CA ILE A 152 -29.50 11.04 -4.07
C ILE A 152 -30.82 11.73 -4.46
N GLY A 153 -30.80 12.57 -5.50
CA GLY A 153 -32.00 13.24 -6.00
C GLY A 153 -33.02 12.30 -6.63
N HIS A 154 -32.59 11.16 -7.16
CA HIS A 154 -33.50 10.11 -7.61
C HIS A 154 -34.02 9.30 -6.43
N ILE A 155 -33.15 8.96 -5.47
CA ILE A 155 -33.53 8.13 -4.31
C ILE A 155 -34.46 8.89 -3.35
N TYR A 156 -34.26 10.20 -3.19
CA TYR A 156 -34.98 11.05 -2.24
C TYR A 156 -35.56 12.33 -2.88
N PRO A 157 -36.46 12.24 -3.87
CA PRO A 157 -36.83 13.34 -4.77
C PRO A 157 -37.51 14.57 -4.16
N LYS A 158 -37.79 14.56 -2.84
CA LYS A 158 -38.46 15.65 -2.11
C LYS A 158 -37.71 16.04 -0.83
N ARG A 159 -36.42 15.70 -0.74
CA ARG A 159 -35.57 15.92 0.43
C ARG A 159 -34.45 16.93 0.14
N ASP A 160 -34.58 17.69 -0.94
CA ASP A 160 -33.71 18.84 -1.15
C ASP A 160 -34.05 19.95 -0.15
N ASN A 161 -33.07 20.78 0.15
CA ASN A 161 -33.21 21.93 1.02
C ASN A 161 -32.44 23.12 0.46
N THR A 162 -32.68 24.32 1.02
CA THR A 162 -31.97 25.55 0.61
C THR A 162 -31.25 26.15 1.81
N TYR A 163 -29.93 26.28 1.69
CA TYR A 163 -29.08 26.88 2.73
C TYR A 163 -28.29 28.07 2.20
N ASN A 164 -27.90 28.97 3.10
CA ASN A 164 -26.92 30.01 2.82
C ASN A 164 -25.52 29.44 3.03
N VAL A 165 -24.80 29.18 1.95
CA VAL A 165 -23.42 28.69 1.98
C VAL A 165 -22.52 29.83 1.53
N ASN A 166 -21.62 30.29 2.41
CA ASN A 166 -20.71 31.42 2.14
C ASN A 166 -21.44 32.69 1.62
N GLY A 167 -22.65 32.96 2.14
CA GLY A 167 -23.47 34.09 1.74
C GLY A 167 -24.31 33.88 0.47
N VAL A 168 -24.21 32.72 -0.19
CA VAL A 168 -24.97 32.39 -1.40
C VAL A 168 -26.09 31.41 -1.05
N LYS A 169 -27.34 31.73 -1.44
CA LYS A 169 -28.48 30.81 -1.34
C LYS A 169 -28.29 29.66 -2.32
N MET A 170 -28.15 28.45 -1.79
CA MET A 170 -27.86 27.25 -2.57
C MET A 170 -28.93 26.19 -2.28
N ARG A 171 -29.62 25.72 -3.33
CA ARG A 171 -30.61 24.64 -3.26
C ARG A 171 -29.98 23.32 -3.72
N GLY A 172 -30.21 22.25 -2.96
CA GLY A 172 -29.61 20.94 -3.24
C GLY A 172 -29.80 19.95 -2.09
N TYR A 173 -29.04 18.87 -2.13
CA TYR A 173 -29.04 17.83 -1.10
C TYR A 173 -27.80 18.01 -0.22
N PHE A 174 -27.96 18.18 1.08
CA PHE A 174 -26.85 18.48 1.98
C PHE A 174 -26.69 17.40 3.05
N PRO A 175 -25.48 16.99 3.44
CA PRO A 175 -25.28 15.91 4.43
C PRO A 175 -25.99 16.14 5.75
N ILE A 176 -26.11 17.40 6.18
CA ILE A 176 -26.80 17.78 7.42
C ILE A 176 -28.29 17.41 7.45
N ASP A 177 -28.88 17.08 6.30
CA ASP A 177 -30.28 16.65 6.19
C ASP A 177 -30.45 15.11 6.27
N PHE A 178 -29.35 14.35 6.20
CA PHE A 178 -29.34 12.88 6.08
C PHE A 178 -28.57 12.20 7.22
N THR A 179 -28.80 10.90 7.39
CA THR A 179 -28.16 9.98 8.36
C THR A 179 -27.86 8.67 7.67
#